data_AF-F6D3E6-F1
#
_entry.id   AF-F6D3E6-F1
#
_cell.length_a   1.000
_cell.length_b   1.000
_cell.length_c   1.000
_cell.angle_alpha   90.00
_cell.angle_beta   90.00
_cell.angle_gamma   90.00
#
_symmetry.space_group_name_H-M   'P 1'
#
loop_
_entity.id
_entity.type
_entity.pdbx_description
1 polymer ?
#
loop_
_entity_poly.entity_id
_entity_poly.type
_entity_poly.pdbx_seq_one_letter_code
_entity_poly.pdbx_strand_id
1 'polypeptide(L)'
;MILASIAVIALAVTAFYVSSNSHDVGITIKTNGTAITAVDMTSFSIIPSSMRSEIWQTSGNDLNDDKSTVDSFKSDIKAIAKKYNCTASVKIESQFGVDQLPMPASVKGTSMVPTLQDGQSIILLKTTDLKVGEIVVARHPTYGLIVKRLAAINGSQVYLRSDNRQIEVIGTKTVVENGRSEVLTIEKTPLDTWLPKENVVGVVKVY
;
A
#
# COMPACT_ATOMS: atom_id res chain seq x y z
N MET A 1 24.34 -63.71 33.18
CA MET A 1 25.07 -62.44 33.42
C MET A 1 25.52 -61.90 32.08
N ILE A 2 25.09 -60.66 31.74
CA ILE A 2 25.83 -59.66 30.94
C ILE A 2 26.04 -60.05 29.44
N LEU A 3 25.62 -59.32 28.40
CA LEU A 3 25.29 -57.91 28.21
C LEU A 3 24.45 -57.77 26.92
N ALA A 4 23.40 -56.94 26.99
CA ALA A 4 22.69 -56.45 25.82
C ALA A 4 23.54 -55.41 25.09
N SER A 5 23.73 -55.57 23.78
CA SER A 5 24.39 -54.57 22.93
C SER A 5 23.34 -53.75 22.20
N ILE A 6 22.94 -52.62 22.81
CA ILE A 6 22.21 -51.56 22.12
C ILE A 6 23.23 -50.76 21.31
N ALA A 7 23.13 -50.81 19.99
CA ALA A 7 23.87 -49.93 19.10
C ALA A 7 23.15 -48.56 19.05
N VAL A 8 23.70 -47.56 19.73
CA VAL A 8 23.28 -46.16 19.57
C VAL A 8 24.09 -45.57 18.42
N ILE A 9 23.46 -45.41 17.26
CA ILE A 9 24.02 -44.61 16.16
C ILE A 9 23.77 -43.14 16.51
N ALA A 10 24.81 -42.47 17.03
CA ALA A 10 24.80 -41.02 17.17
C ALA A 10 25.02 -40.40 15.78
N LEU A 11 23.93 -39.98 15.13
CA LEU A 11 23.98 -39.05 14.00
C LEU A 11 24.41 -37.68 14.54
N ALA A 12 25.71 -37.40 14.51
CA ALA A 12 26.21 -36.05 14.64
C ALA A 12 25.78 -35.25 13.40
N VAL A 13 24.59 -34.67 13.43
CA VAL A 13 24.23 -33.59 12.52
C VAL A 13 25.00 -32.37 12.99
N THR A 14 26.24 -32.21 12.53
CA THR A 14 26.94 -30.93 12.65
C THR A 14 26.20 -29.94 11.74
N ALA A 15 25.23 -29.23 12.31
CA ALA A 15 24.72 -28.00 11.74
C ALA A 15 25.90 -27.03 11.69
N PHE A 16 26.52 -26.95 10.51
CA PHE A 16 27.54 -25.96 10.20
C PHE A 16 26.86 -24.59 10.28
N TYR A 17 26.92 -23.95 11.45
CA TYR A 17 26.66 -22.53 11.58
C TYR A 17 27.74 -21.81 10.75
N VAL A 18 27.45 -21.54 9.48
CA VAL A 18 28.18 -20.50 8.75
C VAL A 18 27.81 -19.21 9.47
N SER A 19 28.68 -18.74 10.37
CA SER A 19 28.69 -17.33 10.73
C SER A 19 29.20 -16.57 9.51
N SER A 20 28.31 -16.32 8.56
CA SER A 20 28.61 -15.41 7.45
C SER A 20 28.84 -14.05 8.08
N ASN A 21 30.03 -13.48 7.93
CA ASN A 21 30.29 -12.09 8.26
C ASN A 21 29.40 -11.22 7.36
N SER A 22 28.17 -10.95 7.78
CA SER A 22 27.27 -10.08 7.05
C SER A 22 27.79 -8.66 7.14
N HIS A 23 27.89 -7.97 6.01
CA HIS A 23 28.29 -6.57 6.00
C HIS A 23 27.09 -5.70 6.37
N ASP A 24 27.26 -4.83 7.36
CA ASP A 24 26.24 -3.84 7.68
C ASP A 24 26.21 -2.75 6.60
N VAL A 25 25.00 -2.42 6.16
CA VAL A 25 24.75 -1.36 5.18
C VAL A 25 23.59 -0.48 5.62
N GLY A 26 23.81 0.83 5.67
CA GLY A 26 22.75 1.81 5.77
C GLY A 26 22.20 2.09 4.37
N ILE A 27 20.88 1.98 4.20
CA ILE A 27 20.20 2.23 2.93
C ILE A 27 19.14 3.31 3.17
N THR A 28 19.27 4.44 2.50
CA THR A 28 18.26 5.50 2.50
C THR A 28 17.66 5.61 1.10
N ILE A 29 16.36 5.36 1.01
CA ILE A 29 15.58 5.54 -0.21
C ILE A 29 14.93 6.91 -0.17
N LYS A 30 15.24 7.75 -1.16
CA LYS A 30 14.62 9.08 -1.29
C LYS A 30 13.54 9.05 -2.36
N THR A 31 12.41 9.68 -2.08
CA THR A 31 11.30 9.81 -3.01
C THR A 31 10.66 11.20 -2.92
N ASN A 32 10.11 11.68 -4.03
CA ASN A 32 9.26 12.86 -4.07
C ASN A 32 7.76 12.50 -4.08
N GLY A 33 7.41 11.24 -3.83
CA GLY A 33 6.05 10.72 -3.85
C GLY A 33 5.50 10.32 -5.21
N THR A 34 6.18 10.64 -6.31
CA THR A 34 5.82 10.15 -7.66
C THR A 34 6.89 9.24 -8.25
N ALA A 35 8.15 9.38 -7.81
CA ALA A 35 9.27 8.53 -8.21
C ALA A 35 10.30 8.38 -7.10
N ILE A 36 11.14 7.35 -7.22
CA ILE A 36 12.39 7.27 -6.46
C ILE A 36 13.37 8.29 -7.05
N THR A 37 14.01 9.07 -6.19
CA THR A 37 14.94 10.13 -6.58
C THR A 37 16.39 9.79 -6.25
N ALA A 38 16.63 8.98 -5.22
CA ALA A 38 17.95 8.47 -4.88
C ALA A 38 17.88 7.18 -4.07
N VAL A 39 18.96 6.40 -4.14
CA VAL A 39 19.23 5.25 -3.28
C VAL A 39 20.63 5.43 -2.72
N ASP A 40 20.71 5.99 -1.52
CA ASP A 40 21.96 6.27 -0.83
C ASP A 40 22.36 5.07 0.02
N MET A 41 23.61 4.63 -0.10
CA MET A 41 24.13 3.46 0.59
C MET A 41 25.40 3.82 1.36
N THR A 42 25.40 3.54 2.65
CA THR A 42 26.57 3.72 3.53
C THR A 42 27.07 2.35 3.97
N SER A 43 28.27 1.98 3.54
CA SER A 43 28.91 0.71 3.90
C SER A 43 30.42 0.87 3.92
N PHE A 44 31.10 0.05 4.73
CA PHE A 44 32.55 -0.12 4.72
C PHE A 44 33.03 -1.08 3.61
N SER A 45 32.09 -1.67 2.85
CA SER A 45 32.37 -2.62 1.78
C SER A 45 31.81 -2.13 0.45
N ILE A 46 32.40 -2.61 -0.64
CA ILE A 46 31.93 -2.29 -2.00
C ILE A 46 30.56 -2.93 -2.19
N ILE A 47 29.54 -2.11 -2.45
CA ILE A 47 28.19 -2.59 -2.76
C ILE A 47 28.07 -2.83 -4.27
N PRO A 48 27.66 -4.04 -4.71
CA PRO A 48 27.43 -4.32 -6.12
C PRO A 48 26.37 -3.38 -6.73
N SER A 49 26.60 -2.93 -7.96
CA SER A 49 25.63 -2.08 -8.69
C SER A 49 24.30 -2.80 -8.94
N SER A 50 24.32 -4.13 -9.08
CA SER A 50 23.13 -4.97 -9.22
C SER A 50 22.19 -4.86 -8.01
N MET A 51 22.73 -4.84 -6.79
CA MET A 51 21.95 -4.65 -5.57
C MET A 51 21.23 -3.30 -5.59
N ARG A 52 21.92 -2.23 -5.98
CA ARG A 52 21.32 -0.88 -6.09
C ARG A 52 20.20 -0.85 -7.13
N SER A 53 20.39 -1.52 -8.27
CA SER A 53 19.37 -1.58 -9.32
C SER A 53 18.13 -2.35 -8.87
N GLU A 54 18.29 -3.51 -8.20
CA GLU A 54 17.17 -4.27 -7.64
C GLU A 54 16.41 -3.46 -6.59
N ILE A 55 17.12 -2.74 -5.73
CA ILE A 55 16.53 -1.85 -4.72
C ILE A 55 15.76 -0.72 -5.37
N TRP A 56 16.32 -0.05 -6.38
CA TRP A 56 15.65 1.02 -7.10
C TRP A 56 14.34 0.55 -7.72
N GLN A 57 14.39 -0.58 -8.44
CA GLN A 57 13.21 -1.14 -9.11
C GLN A 57 12.14 -1.56 -8.10
N THR A 58 12.53 -2.30 -7.05
CA THR A 58 11.59 -2.77 -6.02
C THR A 58 10.97 -1.60 -5.26
N SER A 59 11.78 -0.59 -4.90
CA SER A 59 11.30 0.65 -4.27
C SER A 59 10.26 1.36 -5.15
N GLY A 60 10.47 1.41 -6.48
CA GLY A 60 9.51 1.99 -7.42
C GLY A 60 8.20 1.19 -7.50
N ASN A 61 8.27 -0.14 -7.47
CA ASN A 61 7.09 -1.00 -7.43
C ASN A 61 6.31 -0.79 -6.13
N ASP A 62 6.98 -0.84 -4.99
CA ASP A 62 6.35 -0.69 -3.67
C ASP A 62 5.76 0.71 -3.50
N LEU A 63 6.38 1.76 -4.06
CA LEU A 63 5.80 3.11 -4.05
C LEU A 63 4.39 3.12 -4.66
N ASN A 64 4.19 2.38 -5.75
CA ASN A 64 2.95 2.34 -6.53
C ASN A 64 1.96 1.25 -6.08
N ASP A 65 2.38 0.29 -5.25
CA ASP A 65 1.52 -0.79 -4.76
C ASP A 65 0.64 -0.31 -3.59
N ASP A 66 -0.69 -0.39 -3.73
CA ASP A 66 -1.63 0.00 -2.67
C ASP A 66 -1.59 -0.92 -1.44
N LYS A 67 -0.95 -2.09 -1.56
CA LYS A 67 -0.80 -3.07 -0.47
C LYS A 67 0.52 -2.94 0.27
N SER A 68 1.49 -2.23 -0.28
CA SER A 68 2.76 -2.04 0.41
C SER A 68 2.59 -1.11 1.62
N THR A 69 3.40 -1.35 2.63
CA THR A 69 3.50 -0.57 3.86
C THR A 69 4.95 -0.18 4.06
N VAL A 70 5.22 0.76 4.99
CA VAL A 70 6.60 1.08 5.38
C VAL A 70 7.36 -0.19 5.81
N ASP A 71 6.70 -1.10 6.52
CA ASP A 71 7.32 -2.33 7.00
C ASP A 71 7.59 -3.34 5.88
N SER A 72 6.63 -3.58 4.98
CA SER A 72 6.83 -4.49 3.85
C SER A 72 7.89 -3.94 2.90
N PHE A 73 7.84 -2.64 2.59
CA PHE A 73 8.85 -1.94 1.78
C PHE A 73 10.25 -2.16 2.37
N LYS A 74 10.43 -1.89 3.67
CA LYS A 74 11.73 -2.10 4.34
C LYS A 74 12.13 -3.57 4.33
N SER A 75 11.18 -4.48 4.49
CA SER A 75 11.42 -5.93 4.44
C SER A 75 11.91 -6.37 3.07
N ASP A 76 11.32 -5.88 1.99
CA ASP A 76 11.70 -6.22 0.62
C ASP A 76 13.11 -5.72 0.30
N ILE A 77 13.45 -4.49 0.72
CA ILE A 77 14.83 -3.96 0.59
C ILE A 77 15.83 -4.77 1.43
N LYS A 78 15.47 -5.16 2.66
CA LYS A 78 16.32 -6.03 3.49
C LYS A 78 16.50 -7.42 2.87
N ALA A 79 15.46 -7.97 2.26
CA ALA A 79 15.52 -9.25 1.58
C ALA A 79 16.49 -9.18 0.39
N ILE A 80 16.46 -8.10 -0.40
CA ILE A 80 17.45 -7.86 -1.45
C ILE A 80 18.85 -7.79 -0.87
N ALA A 81 19.09 -6.96 0.15
CA ALA A 81 20.41 -6.84 0.78
C ALA A 81 20.96 -8.19 1.27
N LYS A 82 20.08 -9.03 1.85
CA LYS A 82 20.44 -10.37 2.31
C LYS A 82 20.92 -11.28 1.18
N LYS A 83 20.37 -11.17 -0.05
CA LYS A 83 20.88 -11.92 -1.23
C LYS A 83 22.36 -11.61 -1.52
N TYR A 84 22.81 -10.42 -1.14
CA TYR A 84 24.19 -9.95 -1.30
C TYR A 84 25.03 -10.10 -0.01
N ASN A 85 24.60 -10.92 0.94
CA ASN A 85 25.25 -11.12 2.24
C ASN A 85 25.39 -9.84 3.07
N CYS A 86 24.45 -8.91 2.94
CA CYS A 86 24.40 -7.68 3.73
C CYS A 86 23.25 -7.70 4.75
N THR A 87 23.50 -7.12 5.92
CA THR A 87 22.48 -6.78 6.92
C THR A 87 22.14 -5.30 6.76
N ALA A 88 20.90 -4.99 6.39
CA ALA A 88 20.51 -3.62 6.05
C ALA A 88 19.70 -2.91 7.15
N SER A 89 20.11 -1.69 7.47
CA SER A 89 19.27 -0.68 8.11
C SER A 89 18.64 0.20 7.04
N VAL A 90 17.32 0.19 6.92
CA VAL A 90 16.59 0.87 5.83
C VAL A 90 15.79 2.06 6.36
N LYS A 91 15.94 3.21 5.69
CA LYS A 91 15.14 4.42 5.89
C LYS A 91 14.48 4.84 4.59
N ILE A 92 13.29 5.41 4.70
CA ILE A 92 12.58 6.06 3.59
C ILE A 92 12.54 7.55 3.90
N GLU A 93 12.93 8.40 2.96
CA GLU A 93 12.82 9.85 3.08
C GLU A 93 11.91 10.37 1.98
N SER A 94 10.81 10.99 2.37
CA SER A 94 9.87 11.64 1.46
C SER A 94 9.64 13.10 1.83
N GLN A 95 8.89 13.82 1.00
CA GLN A 95 8.45 15.18 1.31
C GLN A 95 7.61 15.27 2.60
N PHE A 96 7.10 14.14 3.10
CA PHE A 96 6.30 14.06 4.32
C PHE A 96 7.12 13.69 5.56
N GLY A 97 8.42 13.37 5.39
CA GLY A 97 9.35 13.05 6.47
C GLY A 97 10.00 11.68 6.35
N VAL A 98 10.67 11.27 7.42
CA VAL A 98 11.33 9.97 7.54
C VAL A 98 10.29 8.89 7.81
N ASP A 99 10.43 7.77 7.12
CA ASP A 99 9.56 6.59 7.21
C ASP A 99 8.10 6.91 6.90
N GLN A 100 7.90 7.87 6.00
CA GLN A 100 6.61 8.24 5.43
C GLN A 100 6.58 7.78 3.97
N LEU A 101 5.70 6.82 3.65
CA LEU A 101 5.62 6.19 2.32
C LEU A 101 4.45 6.80 1.52
N PRO A 102 4.73 7.74 0.60
CA PRO A 102 3.73 8.26 -0.31
C PRO A 102 3.35 7.28 -1.42
N MET A 103 2.25 7.57 -2.10
CA MET A 103 1.83 6.90 -3.34
C MET A 103 1.11 7.89 -4.25
N PRO A 104 1.48 7.96 -5.54
CA PRO A 104 0.77 8.78 -6.50
C PRO A 104 -0.51 8.08 -6.97
N ALA A 105 -1.54 8.86 -7.28
CA ALA A 105 -2.76 8.37 -7.92
C ALA A 105 -3.40 9.44 -8.80
N SER A 106 -4.31 9.02 -9.70
CA SER A 106 -5.16 9.92 -10.47
C SER A 106 -6.62 9.66 -10.14
N VAL A 107 -7.38 10.73 -9.91
CA VAL A 107 -8.80 10.68 -9.58
C VAL A 107 -9.58 10.29 -10.83
N LYS A 108 -10.52 9.35 -10.70
CA LYS A 108 -11.44 8.95 -11.76
C LYS A 108 -12.88 9.12 -11.32
N GLY A 109 -13.65 9.84 -12.11
CA GLY A 109 -15.07 10.15 -11.91
C GLY A 109 -15.32 11.39 -11.06
N THR A 110 -16.59 11.75 -10.94
CA THR A 110 -17.06 13.03 -10.38
C THR A 110 -17.50 12.94 -8.92
N SER A 111 -17.30 11.79 -8.26
CA SER A 111 -17.86 11.52 -6.94
C SER A 111 -17.30 12.39 -5.81
N MET A 112 -16.17 13.03 -6.05
CA MET A 112 -15.51 13.92 -5.10
C MET A 112 -15.59 15.41 -5.50
N VAL A 113 -16.28 15.76 -6.58
CA VAL A 113 -16.53 17.16 -6.95
C VAL A 113 -17.38 17.83 -5.86
N PRO A 114 -17.07 19.09 -5.45
CA PRO A 114 -16.09 20.00 -6.05
C PRO A 114 -14.65 19.84 -5.52
N THR A 115 -14.44 18.99 -4.51
CA THR A 115 -13.15 18.84 -3.81
C THR A 115 -12.06 18.28 -4.70
N LEU A 116 -12.35 17.22 -5.44
CA LEU A 116 -11.44 16.60 -6.40
C LEU A 116 -12.11 16.47 -7.77
N GLN A 117 -11.39 16.83 -8.81
CA GLN A 117 -11.82 16.78 -10.20
C GLN A 117 -11.39 15.46 -10.85
N ASP A 118 -12.16 15.04 -11.86
CA ASP A 118 -11.77 13.91 -12.71
C ASP A 118 -10.42 14.20 -13.39
N GLY A 119 -9.52 13.22 -13.41
CA GLY A 119 -8.15 13.33 -13.94
C GLY A 119 -7.14 14.02 -13.02
N GLN A 120 -7.57 14.61 -11.90
CA GLN A 120 -6.67 15.30 -10.96
C GLN A 120 -5.63 14.34 -10.38
N SER A 121 -4.36 14.73 -10.42
CA SER A 121 -3.28 13.99 -9.78
C SER A 121 -3.28 14.28 -8.28
N ILE A 122 -3.15 13.23 -7.49
CA ILE A 122 -3.10 13.31 -6.03
C ILE A 122 -1.92 12.51 -5.50
N ILE A 123 -1.42 12.89 -4.32
CA ILE A 123 -0.45 12.09 -3.57
C ILE A 123 -1.09 11.75 -2.24
N LEU A 124 -1.22 10.44 -1.97
CA LEU A 124 -1.60 9.95 -0.65
C LEU A 124 -0.37 9.53 0.14
N LEU A 125 -0.50 9.59 1.46
CA LEU A 125 0.45 9.04 2.41
C LEU A 125 -0.13 7.74 2.95
N LYS A 126 0.58 6.62 2.77
CA LYS A 126 0.16 5.32 3.30
C LYS A 126 0.30 5.33 4.82
N THR A 127 -0.82 5.28 5.53
CA THR A 127 -0.87 5.41 6.99
C THR A 127 -2.15 4.81 7.56
N THR A 128 -2.08 4.39 8.82
CA THR A 128 -3.22 3.92 9.63
C THR A 128 -3.69 4.97 10.64
N ASP A 129 -2.99 6.11 10.75
CA ASP A 129 -3.44 7.29 11.48
C ASP A 129 -4.46 8.05 10.62
N LEU A 130 -5.74 7.90 10.98
CA LEU A 130 -6.88 8.40 10.21
C LEU A 130 -7.68 9.36 11.08
N LYS A 131 -8.10 10.48 10.49
CA LYS A 131 -8.92 11.50 11.17
C LYS A 131 -10.18 11.81 10.39
N VAL A 132 -11.30 11.91 11.11
CA VAL A 132 -12.57 12.32 10.52
C VAL A 132 -12.39 13.68 9.83
N GLY A 133 -12.93 13.78 8.62
CA GLY A 133 -12.80 14.93 7.74
C GLY A 133 -11.73 14.77 6.66
N GLU A 134 -10.75 13.88 6.84
CA GLU A 134 -9.70 13.63 5.85
C GLU A 134 -10.26 12.97 4.57
N ILE A 135 -9.58 13.21 3.45
CA ILE A 135 -9.83 12.49 2.21
C ILE A 135 -8.90 11.27 2.20
N VAL A 136 -9.47 10.10 1.98
CA VAL A 136 -8.75 8.83 2.03
C VAL A 136 -8.93 8.06 0.74
N VAL A 137 -7.94 7.24 0.42
CA VAL A 137 -8.05 6.21 -0.61
C VAL A 137 -8.23 4.86 0.08
N ALA A 138 -9.21 4.08 -0.38
CA ALA A 138 -9.55 2.79 0.22
C ALA A 138 -9.86 1.73 -0.85
N ARG A 139 -9.61 0.46 -0.50
CA ARG A 139 -10.02 -0.70 -1.28
C ARG A 139 -11.50 -1.02 -1.05
N HIS A 140 -12.30 -0.88 -2.09
CA HIS A 140 -13.70 -1.28 -2.13
C HIS A 140 -13.86 -2.61 -2.88
N PRO A 141 -14.60 -3.60 -2.35
CA PRO A 141 -14.72 -4.93 -2.96
C PRO A 141 -15.29 -4.91 -4.38
N THR A 142 -16.21 -3.98 -4.67
CA THR A 142 -16.86 -3.86 -5.99
C THR A 142 -16.15 -2.90 -6.94
N TYR A 143 -15.48 -1.87 -6.42
CA TYR A 143 -15.03 -0.73 -7.23
C TYR A 143 -13.50 -0.60 -7.30
N GLY A 144 -12.75 -1.48 -6.61
CA GLY A 144 -11.31 -1.34 -6.48
C GLY A 144 -10.95 -0.14 -5.61
N LEU A 145 -9.93 0.62 -5.98
CA LEU A 145 -9.55 1.82 -5.24
C LEU A 145 -10.58 2.93 -5.43
N ILE A 146 -11.08 3.47 -4.31
CA ILE A 146 -11.96 4.62 -4.26
C ILE A 146 -11.34 5.73 -3.43
N VAL A 147 -11.55 6.98 -3.83
CA VAL A 147 -11.23 8.16 -3.04
C VAL A 147 -12.51 8.76 -2.47
N LYS A 148 -12.55 8.97 -1.15
CA LYS A 148 -13.73 9.44 -0.41
C LYS A 148 -13.36 10.29 0.79
N ARG A 149 -14.32 11.04 1.33
CA ARG A 149 -14.16 11.72 2.62
C ARG A 149 -14.48 10.77 3.75
N LEU A 150 -13.59 10.69 4.73
CA LEU A 150 -13.79 9.96 5.98
C LEU A 150 -14.76 10.73 6.86
N ALA A 151 -15.99 10.24 6.99
CA ALA A 151 -17.06 10.92 7.71
C ALA A 151 -17.22 10.43 9.16
N ALA A 152 -16.88 9.18 9.45
CA ALA A 152 -16.87 8.64 10.80
C ALA A 152 -15.87 7.49 10.94
N ILE A 153 -15.41 7.26 12.17
CA ILE A 153 -14.65 6.08 12.56
C ILE A 153 -15.42 5.42 13.70
N ASN A 154 -15.67 4.11 13.59
CA ASN A 154 -16.33 3.33 14.61
C ASN A 154 -15.60 1.99 14.79
N GLY A 155 -14.75 1.90 15.82
CA GLY A 155 -13.92 0.72 16.06
C GLY A 155 -13.04 0.39 14.86
N SER A 156 -13.21 -0.81 14.30
CA SER A 156 -12.48 -1.29 13.12
C SER A 156 -13.11 -0.89 11.79
N GLN A 157 -14.12 -0.03 11.80
CA GLN A 157 -14.86 0.40 10.60
C GLN A 157 -14.71 1.91 10.37
N VAL A 158 -14.73 2.30 9.10
CA VAL A 158 -14.74 3.68 8.64
C VAL A 158 -15.95 3.93 7.75
N TYR A 159 -16.61 5.08 7.95
CA TYR A 159 -17.70 5.52 7.07
C TYR A 159 -17.14 6.50 6.05
N LEU A 160 -17.23 6.14 4.78
CA LEU A 160 -16.73 6.92 3.67
C LEU A 160 -17.91 7.51 2.90
N ARG A 161 -17.85 8.80 2.61
CA ARG A 161 -18.89 9.50 1.85
C ARG A 161 -18.36 10.21 0.63
N SER A 162 -19.21 10.29 -0.39
CA SER A 162 -18.97 11.13 -1.57
C SER A 162 -19.21 12.60 -1.21
N ASP A 163 -18.30 13.47 -1.64
CA ASP A 163 -18.49 14.92 -1.52
C ASP A 163 -19.50 15.43 -2.54
N ASN A 164 -19.55 14.81 -3.73
CA ASN A 164 -20.59 15.09 -4.69
C ASN A 164 -21.89 14.45 -4.22
N ARG A 165 -22.90 15.27 -3.94
CA ARG A 165 -24.24 14.84 -3.47
C ARG A 165 -25.30 14.83 -4.57
N GLN A 166 -24.91 15.10 -5.82
CA GLN A 166 -25.84 15.10 -6.95
C GLN A 166 -26.29 13.68 -7.31
N ILE A 167 -27.57 13.55 -7.63
CA ILE A 167 -28.16 12.35 -8.22
C ILE A 167 -28.23 12.57 -9.72
N GLU A 168 -27.67 11.64 -10.49
CA GLU A 168 -27.61 11.72 -11.94
C GLU A 168 -28.59 10.71 -12.55
N VAL A 169 -29.53 11.18 -13.37
CA VAL A 169 -30.40 10.29 -14.15
C VAL A 169 -29.60 9.74 -15.33
N ILE A 170 -29.31 8.44 -15.31
CA ILE A 170 -28.45 7.78 -16.31
C ILE A 170 -29.25 7.02 -17.37
N GLY A 171 -30.58 7.02 -17.26
CA GLY A 171 -31.45 6.47 -18.29
C GLY A 171 -32.88 6.29 -17.82
N THR A 172 -33.70 5.80 -18.75
CA THR A 172 -35.05 5.36 -18.48
C THR A 172 -35.25 3.98 -19.08
N LYS A 173 -36.03 3.14 -18.40
CA LYS A 173 -36.41 1.81 -18.86
C LYS A 173 -37.93 1.70 -18.84
N THR A 174 -38.52 1.43 -20.00
CA THR A 174 -39.94 1.08 -20.06
C THR A 174 -40.10 -0.38 -19.63
N VAL A 175 -40.89 -0.61 -18.59
CA VAL A 175 -41.30 -1.94 -18.16
C VAL A 175 -42.78 -2.08 -18.44
N VAL A 176 -43.17 -3.20 -19.04
CA VAL A 176 -44.57 -3.55 -19.26
C VAL A 176 -44.95 -4.63 -18.26
N GLU A 177 -45.76 -4.27 -17.27
CA GLU A 177 -46.34 -5.20 -16.30
C GLU A 177 -47.87 -5.14 -16.42
N ASN A 178 -48.51 -6.30 -16.53
CA ASN A 178 -49.97 -6.44 -16.64
C ASN A 178 -50.62 -5.58 -17.74
N GLY A 179 -49.94 -5.40 -18.88
CA GLY A 179 -50.44 -4.63 -20.02
C GLY A 179 -50.41 -3.11 -19.84
N ARG A 180 -49.80 -2.60 -18.75
CA ARG A 180 -49.51 -1.17 -18.56
C ARG A 180 -48.01 -0.93 -18.72
N SER A 181 -47.66 0.11 -19.46
CA SER A 181 -46.28 0.55 -19.62
C SER A 181 -45.95 1.57 -18.55
N GLU A 182 -44.90 1.30 -17.76
CA GLU A 182 -44.34 2.24 -16.79
C GLU A 182 -42.91 2.60 -17.20
N VAL A 183 -42.56 3.89 -17.08
CA VAL A 183 -41.20 4.37 -17.34
C VAL A 183 -40.46 4.44 -16.00
N LEU A 184 -39.48 3.56 -15.81
CA LEU A 184 -38.60 3.57 -14.66
C LEU A 184 -37.37 4.44 -14.94
N THR A 185 -37.09 5.38 -14.06
CA THR A 185 -35.87 6.18 -14.09
C THR A 185 -34.73 5.41 -13.44
N ILE A 186 -33.57 5.35 -14.11
CA ILE A 186 -32.35 4.78 -13.55
C ILE A 186 -31.50 5.93 -13.04
N GLU A 187 -31.20 5.91 -11.75
CA GLU A 187 -30.44 6.95 -11.07
C GLU A 187 -29.07 6.42 -10.63
N LYS A 188 -28.07 7.28 -10.71
CA LYS A 188 -26.74 7.09 -10.14
C LYS A 188 -26.65 7.97 -8.90
N THR A 189 -26.57 7.31 -7.76
CA THR A 189 -26.52 7.96 -6.45
C THR A 189 -25.09 8.09 -5.93
N PRO A 190 -24.82 9.08 -5.06
CA PRO A 190 -23.55 9.17 -4.34
C PRO A 190 -23.24 7.88 -3.56
N LEU A 191 -22.00 7.40 -3.68
CA LEU A 191 -21.56 6.24 -2.92
C LEU A 191 -21.18 6.67 -1.50
N ASP A 192 -21.96 6.20 -0.53
CA ASP A 192 -21.65 6.25 0.89
C ASP A 192 -21.59 4.81 1.43
N THR A 193 -20.55 4.46 2.19
CA THR A 193 -20.32 3.06 2.57
C THR A 193 -19.48 2.92 3.84
N TRP A 194 -19.69 1.83 4.58
CA TRP A 194 -18.81 1.40 5.65
C TRP A 194 -17.77 0.42 5.09
N LEU A 195 -16.51 0.61 5.44
CA LEU A 195 -15.43 -0.32 5.12
C LEU A 195 -14.61 -0.65 6.36
N PRO A 196 -13.98 -1.84 6.41
CA PRO A 196 -12.92 -2.12 7.37
C PRO A 196 -11.82 -1.06 7.30
N LYS A 197 -11.31 -0.64 8.46
CA LYS A 197 -10.23 0.36 8.55
C LYS A 197 -8.97 -0.10 7.81
N GLU A 198 -8.69 -1.40 7.81
CA GLU A 198 -7.59 -2.04 7.07
C GLU A 198 -7.69 -1.92 5.55
N ASN A 199 -8.88 -1.59 5.03
CA ASN A 199 -9.05 -1.32 3.60
C ASN A 199 -8.58 0.09 3.23
N VAL A 200 -8.37 0.99 4.20
CA VAL A 200 -7.83 2.32 3.92
C VAL A 200 -6.35 2.17 3.59
N VAL A 201 -5.97 2.62 2.39
CA VAL A 201 -4.59 2.63 1.90
C VAL A 201 -3.83 3.79 2.56
N GLY A 202 -4.45 4.96 2.61
CA GLY A 202 -3.82 6.15 3.13
C GLY A 202 -4.66 7.41 2.98
N VAL A 203 -4.07 8.51 3.42
CA VAL A 203 -4.69 9.84 3.46
C VAL A 203 -4.12 10.69 2.33
N VAL A 204 -4.98 11.36 1.57
CA VAL A 204 -4.57 12.31 0.53
C VAL A 204 -3.94 13.54 1.19
N LYS A 205 -2.70 13.86 0.79
CA LYS A 205 -1.92 15.00 1.35
C LYS A 205 -1.68 16.11 0.34
N VAL A 206 -1.68 15.81 -0.95
CA VAL A 206 -1.53 16.78 -2.04
C VAL A 206 -2.63 16.54 -3.05
N TYR A 207 -3.38 17.60 -3.36
CA TYR A 207 -4.41 17.64 -4.39
C TYR A 207 -4.60 19.09 -4.86
#